data_AF-A0A972MR78-F1
#
_entry.id   AF-A0A972MR78-F1
#
_cell.length_a   1.000
_cell.length_b   1.000
_cell.length_c   1.000
_cell.angle_alpha   90.00
_cell.angle_beta   90.00
_cell.angle_gamma   90.00
#
_symmetry.space_group_name_H-M   'P 1'
#
loop_
_entity.id
_entity.type
_entity.pdbx_description
1 polymer ?
#
loop_
_entity_poly.entity_id
_entity_poly.type
_entity_poly.pdbx_seq_one_letter_code
_entity_poly.pdbx_strand_id
1 'polypeptide(L)'
;MRYLLAFVLLFSSLLADVNASNVKVENVTLDPVYMLPVEKFPKFQAKIELSDGRTILFCCPKAMFDFYFRPFNYPEYRVKEERDFKALYVRDYLSGKWIDAKKALYVFGSKLQGPKGDDLIPVRNKDALNVFMLKYGGTKVLTFPEVRQRGMGLIKYLDMP
;
A
#
# COMPACT_ATOMS: atom_id res chain seq x y z
N MET A 1 52.90 -21.61 -60.52
CA MET A 1 52.42 -22.90 -59.96
C MET A 1 51.31 -22.59 -58.97
N ARG A 2 50.08 -23.04 -59.28
CA ARG A 2 48.97 -23.41 -58.38
C ARG A 2 48.25 -22.31 -57.55
N TYR A 3 47.02 -22.07 -58.03
CA TYR A 3 45.76 -21.61 -57.43
C TYR A 3 45.61 -21.69 -55.89
N LEU A 4 44.86 -20.74 -55.29
CA LEU A 4 43.49 -20.91 -54.72
C LEU A 4 43.06 -19.59 -54.01
N LEU A 5 42.11 -18.81 -54.55
CA LEU A 5 40.69 -18.76 -54.15
C LEU A 5 40.41 -18.75 -52.63
N ALA A 6 39.94 -17.60 -52.12
CA ALA A 6 38.93 -17.56 -51.06
C ALA A 6 38.16 -16.22 -51.11
N PHE A 7 36.96 -16.29 -51.66
CA PHE A 7 35.97 -15.24 -51.79
C PHE A 7 35.22 -15.13 -50.44
N VAL A 8 35.50 -14.11 -49.63
CA VAL A 8 34.80 -13.91 -48.35
C VAL A 8 33.56 -13.05 -48.61
N LEU A 9 32.42 -13.74 -48.68
CA LEU A 9 31.09 -13.17 -48.82
C LEU A 9 30.67 -12.39 -47.58
N LEU A 10 30.36 -11.11 -47.81
CA LEU A 10 29.25 -10.33 -47.27
C LEU A 10 28.41 -11.01 -46.16
N PHE A 11 28.67 -10.61 -44.92
CA PHE A 11 27.64 -10.53 -43.89
C PHE A 11 27.88 -9.24 -43.09
N SER A 12 27.63 -8.10 -43.76
CA SER A 12 27.46 -6.83 -43.06
C SER A 12 26.16 -6.94 -42.27
N SER A 13 26.26 -7.35 -41.01
CA SER A 13 25.15 -7.41 -40.08
C SER A 13 24.45 -6.06 -40.02
N LEU A 14 23.22 -6.03 -40.51
CA LEU A 14 22.24 -4.99 -40.26
C LEU A 14 22.09 -4.92 -38.74
N LEU A 15 22.73 -3.93 -38.11
CA LEU A 15 22.44 -3.59 -36.73
C LEU A 15 20.99 -3.10 -36.73
N ALA A 16 20.08 -3.95 -36.28
CA ALA A 16 18.76 -3.51 -35.92
C ALA A 16 18.94 -2.47 -34.81
N ASP A 17 18.62 -1.21 -35.12
CA ASP A 17 18.41 -0.17 -34.13
C ASP A 17 17.25 -0.61 -33.24
N VAL A 18 17.57 -1.38 -32.19
CA VAL A 18 16.69 -1.56 -31.04
C VAL A 18 16.63 -0.19 -30.37
N ASN A 19 15.68 0.61 -30.82
CA ASN A 19 15.29 1.83 -30.16
C ASN A 19 14.74 1.44 -28.79
N ALA A 20 15.64 1.37 -27.81
CA ALA A 20 15.31 1.23 -26.40
C ALA A 20 14.54 2.49 -26.03
N SER A 21 13.22 2.46 -26.24
CA SER A 21 12.31 3.46 -25.73
C SER A 21 12.66 3.67 -24.26
N ASN A 22 13.01 4.90 -23.89
CA ASN A 22 13.27 5.31 -22.52
C ASN A 22 12.03 5.00 -21.66
N VAL A 23 11.93 3.78 -21.16
CA VAL A 23 10.98 3.41 -20.11
C VAL A 23 11.48 4.15 -18.89
N LYS A 24 10.82 5.26 -18.53
CA LYS A 24 10.97 5.86 -17.21
C LYS A 24 10.67 4.73 -16.22
N VAL A 25 11.70 4.23 -15.57
CA VAL A 25 11.54 3.37 -14.40
C VAL A 25 10.92 4.27 -13.34
N GLU A 26 9.59 4.23 -13.23
CA GLU A 26 8.91 4.87 -12.12
C GLU A 26 9.42 4.20 -10.83
N ASN A 27 9.92 5.00 -9.91
CA ASN A 27 10.30 4.51 -8.58
C ASN A 27 9.04 4.03 -7.88
N VAL A 28 8.84 2.72 -7.85
CA VAL A 28 7.70 2.07 -7.20
C VAL A 28 7.93 2.04 -5.70
N THR A 29 7.00 2.58 -4.92
CA THR A 29 7.05 2.46 -3.45
C THR A 29 6.30 1.20 -3.04
N LEU A 30 7.00 0.25 -2.43
CA LEU A 30 6.38 -0.97 -1.89
C LEU A 30 5.96 -0.75 -0.44
N ASP A 31 4.79 -1.27 -0.08
CA ASP A 31 4.36 -1.29 1.32
C ASP A 31 5.20 -2.30 2.14
N PRO A 32 5.53 -2.02 3.41
CA PRO A 32 6.42 -2.89 4.19
C PRO A 32 5.83 -4.26 4.53
N VAL A 33 4.51 -4.43 4.47
CA VAL A 33 3.81 -5.59 5.06
C VAL A 33 3.52 -6.64 4.01
N TYR A 34 2.90 -6.23 2.90
CA TYR A 34 2.49 -7.10 1.80
C TYR A 34 3.39 -6.99 0.57
N MET A 35 4.37 -6.07 0.57
CA MET A 35 5.28 -5.83 -0.55
C MET A 35 4.55 -5.47 -1.86
N LEU A 36 3.44 -4.75 -1.75
CA LEU A 36 2.63 -4.31 -2.87
C LEU A 36 2.92 -2.83 -3.23
N PRO A 37 2.90 -2.47 -4.53
CA PRO A 37 3.02 -1.07 -4.97
C PRO A 37 1.89 -0.20 -4.41
N VAL A 38 2.21 0.80 -3.61
CA VAL A 38 1.20 1.66 -2.97
C VAL A 38 0.43 2.49 -3.99
N GLU A 39 1.05 2.83 -5.12
CA GLU A 39 0.49 3.64 -6.19
C GLU A 39 -0.67 2.94 -6.90
N LYS A 40 -0.74 1.61 -6.84
CA LYS A 40 -1.85 0.81 -7.39
C LYS A 40 -3.14 0.91 -6.56
N PHE A 41 -3.07 1.44 -5.33
CA PHE A 41 -4.21 1.45 -4.40
C PHE A 41 -4.52 2.85 -3.83
N PRO A 42 -4.63 3.90 -4.66
CA PRO A 42 -4.63 5.29 -4.22
C PRO A 42 -5.74 5.66 -3.23
N LYS A 43 -6.87 4.94 -3.24
CA LYS A 43 -8.01 5.16 -2.33
C LYS A 43 -7.91 4.40 -1.01
N PHE A 44 -7.02 3.42 -0.92
CA PHE A 44 -6.79 2.64 0.30
C PHE A 44 -5.55 3.12 1.06
N GLN A 45 -4.66 3.87 0.40
CA GLN A 45 -3.38 4.27 0.99
C GLN A 45 -3.51 4.77 2.43
N ALA A 46 -2.55 4.35 3.23
CA ALA A 46 -2.32 4.82 4.57
C ALA A 46 -0.86 5.26 4.72
N LYS A 47 -0.56 6.09 5.70
CA LYS A 47 0.82 6.48 5.99
C LYS A 47 1.04 6.75 7.48
N ILE A 48 2.26 6.51 7.92
CA ILE A 48 2.74 6.88 9.24
C ILE A 48 3.91 7.85 9.04
N GLU A 49 3.81 9.02 9.67
CA GLU A 49 4.91 9.96 9.80
C GLU A 49 5.63 9.67 11.13
N LEU A 50 6.94 9.41 11.05
CA LEU A 50 7.77 9.13 12.21
C LEU A 50 8.29 10.42 12.85
N SER A 51 8.63 10.35 14.13
CA SER A 51 9.20 11.45 14.90
C SER A 51 10.56 11.93 14.37
N ASP A 52 11.29 11.08 13.65
CA ASP A 52 12.56 11.43 12.97
C ASP A 52 12.38 12.04 11.57
N GLY A 53 11.13 12.27 11.14
CA GLY A 53 10.79 12.92 9.87
C GLY A 53 10.59 11.98 8.69
N ARG A 54 10.87 10.68 8.82
CA ARG A 54 10.58 9.70 7.76
C ARG A 54 9.08 9.46 7.63
N THR A 55 8.63 9.09 6.43
CA THR A 55 7.26 8.67 6.17
C THR A 55 7.24 7.26 5.62
N ILE A 56 6.39 6.42 6.18
CA ILE A 56 6.12 5.06 5.70
C ILE A 56 4.78 5.07 4.99
N LEU A 57 4.75 4.60 3.74
CA LEU A 57 3.52 4.45 2.95
C LEU A 57 3.06 2.99 3.00
N PHE A 58 1.75 2.81 3.06
CA PHE A 58 1.10 1.51 3.08
C PHE A 58 0.06 1.43 1.97
N CYS A 59 -0.08 0.25 1.37
CA CYS A 59 -1.07 0.00 0.33
C CYS A 59 -2.50 0.11 0.87
N CYS A 60 -2.71 -0.17 2.17
CA CYS A 60 -4.00 -0.07 2.84
C CYS A 60 -3.94 0.15 4.36
N PRO A 61 -5.08 0.43 5.02
CA PRO A 61 -5.14 0.59 6.47
C PRO A 61 -4.84 -0.71 7.22
N LYS A 62 -5.25 -1.88 6.70
CA LYS A 62 -4.89 -3.17 7.30
C LYS A 62 -3.37 -3.36 7.42
N ALA A 63 -2.62 -3.09 6.34
CA ALA A 63 -1.16 -3.11 6.37
C ALA A 63 -0.58 -2.11 7.37
N MET A 64 -1.10 -0.87 7.39
CA MET A 64 -0.67 0.14 8.37
C MET A 64 -0.89 -0.34 9.82
N PHE A 65 -2.02 -0.97 10.11
CA PHE A 65 -2.31 -1.48 11.45
C PHE A 65 -1.46 -2.69 11.83
N ASP A 66 -1.14 -3.60 10.90
CA ASP A 66 -0.18 -4.68 11.17
C ASP A 66 1.17 -4.11 11.64
N PHE A 67 1.71 -3.17 10.86
CA PHE A 67 2.95 -2.46 11.19
C PHE A 67 2.84 -1.72 12.53
N TYR A 68 1.75 -0.97 12.75
CA TYR A 68 1.53 -0.19 13.96
C TYR A 68 1.52 -1.07 15.22
N PHE A 69 0.94 -2.28 15.15
CA PHE A 69 0.88 -3.19 16.29
C PHE A 69 2.15 -4.02 16.49
N ARG A 70 2.94 -4.24 15.43
CA ARG A 70 4.17 -5.04 15.47
C ARG A 70 5.35 -4.36 14.75
N PRO A 71 5.73 -3.13 15.14
CA PRO A 71 6.81 -2.41 14.46
C PRO A 71 8.16 -3.11 14.58
N PHE A 72 8.35 -3.94 15.61
CA PHE A 72 9.56 -4.74 15.83
C PHE A 72 9.83 -5.78 14.73
N ASN A 73 8.81 -6.15 13.94
CA ASN A 73 8.97 -7.02 12.77
C ASN A 73 9.66 -6.30 11.60
N TYR A 74 9.83 -4.98 11.69
CA TYR A 74 10.36 -4.12 10.63
C TYR A 74 11.52 -3.24 11.18
N PRO A 75 12.64 -3.87 11.61
CA PRO A 75 13.73 -3.19 12.32
C PRO A 75 14.38 -2.05 11.53
N GLU A 76 14.32 -2.06 10.21
CA GLU A 76 14.83 -1.03 9.30
C GLU A 76 14.14 0.34 9.51
N TYR A 77 12.91 0.35 10.02
CA TYR A 77 12.19 1.59 10.34
C TYR A 77 12.54 2.14 11.71
N ARG A 78 13.30 1.40 12.54
CA ARG A 78 13.83 1.86 13.84
C ARG A 78 12.76 2.40 14.81
N VAL A 79 11.53 1.90 14.71
CA VAL A 79 10.42 2.22 15.60
C VAL A 79 10.53 1.33 16.84
N LYS A 80 10.64 1.95 18.02
CA LYS A 80 10.80 1.24 19.30
C LYS A 80 9.50 1.27 20.11
N GLU A 81 8.73 2.34 20.01
CA GLU A 81 7.55 2.57 20.83
C GLU A 81 6.56 3.53 20.17
N GLU A 82 5.35 3.65 20.74
CA GLU A 82 4.26 4.43 20.14
C GLU A 82 4.57 5.92 19.99
N ARG A 83 5.45 6.50 20.83
CA ARG A 83 5.88 7.91 20.70
C ARG A 83 6.74 8.17 19.46
N ASP A 84 7.24 7.12 18.80
CA ASP A 84 7.95 7.26 17.53
C ASP A 84 6.99 7.54 16.37
N PHE A 85 5.69 7.31 16.57
CA PHE A 85 4.64 7.68 15.62
C PHE A 85 4.21 9.12 15.85
N LYS A 86 4.70 10.04 15.01
CA LYS A 86 4.31 11.46 15.06
C LYS A 86 2.86 11.66 14.62
N ALA A 87 2.48 11.06 13.49
CA ALA A 87 1.13 11.15 12.96
C ALA A 87 0.77 9.94 12.11
N LEU A 88 -0.52 9.59 12.09
CA LEU A 88 -1.06 8.52 11.27
C LEU A 88 -2.13 9.10 10.37
N TYR A 89 -2.09 8.75 9.10
CA TYR A 89 -3.08 9.19 8.12
C TYR A 89 -3.60 8.01 7.31
N VAL A 90 -4.85 8.13 6.94
CA VAL A 90 -5.54 7.21 6.03
C VAL A 90 -6.29 8.00 4.97
N ARG A 91 -6.57 7.40 3.83
CA ARG A 91 -7.47 7.98 2.83
C ARG A 91 -8.91 7.77 3.28
N ASP A 92 -9.70 8.85 3.32
CA ASP A 92 -11.15 8.75 3.32
C ASP A 92 -11.58 8.08 2.02
N TYR A 93 -12.18 6.89 2.10
CA TYR A 93 -12.40 6.08 0.92
C TYR A 93 -13.29 6.76 -0.12
N LEU A 94 -14.26 7.57 0.32
CA LEU A 94 -15.17 8.25 -0.60
C LEU A 94 -14.50 9.42 -1.33
N SER A 95 -13.89 10.36 -0.60
CA SER A 95 -13.30 11.55 -1.22
C SER A 95 -11.85 11.36 -1.70
N GLY A 96 -11.17 10.31 -1.26
CA GLY A 96 -9.76 10.10 -1.50
C GLY A 96 -8.86 11.11 -0.79
N LYS A 97 -9.36 11.93 0.15
CA LYS A 97 -8.52 12.88 0.89
C LYS A 97 -7.79 12.19 2.05
N TRP A 98 -6.58 12.66 2.35
CA TRP A 98 -5.89 12.28 3.59
C TRP A 98 -6.63 12.83 4.80
N ILE A 99 -6.86 11.98 5.80
CA ILE A 99 -7.48 12.34 7.08
C ILE A 99 -6.64 11.77 8.23
N ASP A 100 -6.77 12.37 9.40
CA ASP A 100 -6.19 11.86 10.64
C ASP A 100 -6.79 10.48 10.96
N ALA A 101 -5.95 9.45 10.99
CA ALA A 101 -6.35 8.07 11.24
C ALA A 101 -7.04 7.91 12.62
N LYS A 102 -6.60 8.68 13.62
CA LYS A 102 -7.15 8.59 14.97
C LYS A 102 -8.59 9.11 15.08
N LYS A 103 -9.02 9.92 14.10
CA LYS A 103 -10.37 10.52 14.02
C LYS A 103 -11.29 9.81 13.01
N ALA A 104 -10.75 8.89 12.22
CA ALA A 104 -11.53 8.17 11.21
C ALA A 104 -12.49 7.15 11.86
N LEU A 105 -13.53 6.80 11.11
CA LEU A 105 -14.37 5.64 11.36
C LEU A 105 -13.93 4.52 10.40
N TYR A 106 -13.74 3.31 10.92
CA TYR A 106 -13.28 2.15 10.17
C TYR A 106 -14.45 1.17 9.98
N VAL A 107 -14.88 1.00 8.73
CA VAL A 107 -15.93 0.05 8.38
C VAL A 107 -15.32 -1.33 8.21
N PHE A 108 -15.83 -2.29 8.96
CA PHE A 108 -15.46 -3.70 8.94
C PHE A 108 -16.56 -4.54 8.28
N GLY A 109 -16.19 -5.58 7.55
CA GLY A 109 -17.13 -6.50 6.90
C GLY A 109 -17.94 -5.87 5.77
N SER A 110 -17.33 -4.94 5.04
CA SER A 110 -17.95 -4.39 3.82
C SER A 110 -17.76 -5.35 2.64
N LYS A 111 -18.58 -5.22 1.60
CA LYS A 111 -18.40 -5.97 0.33
C LYS A 111 -17.19 -5.48 -0.46
N LEU A 112 -16.64 -4.33 -0.10
CA LEU A 112 -15.46 -3.77 -0.74
C LEU A 112 -14.20 -4.46 -0.20
N GLN A 113 -13.45 -5.07 -1.12
CA GLN A 113 -12.17 -5.71 -0.84
C GLN A 113 -11.03 -4.71 -0.99
N GLY A 114 -10.08 -4.75 -0.06
CA GLY A 114 -8.82 -4.03 -0.12
C GLY A 114 -7.73 -4.78 -0.91
N PRO A 115 -6.50 -4.26 -0.92
CA PRO A 115 -5.37 -4.82 -1.69
C PRO A 115 -5.05 -6.28 -1.36
N LYS A 116 -5.35 -6.72 -0.13
CA LYS A 116 -5.13 -8.08 0.36
C LYS A 116 -6.40 -8.69 0.95
N GLY A 117 -7.54 -8.58 0.27
CA GLY A 117 -8.82 -9.12 0.74
C GLY A 117 -9.54 -8.17 1.68
N ASP A 118 -10.21 -8.70 2.71
CA ASP A 118 -10.97 -7.89 3.67
C ASP A 118 -10.10 -6.83 4.35
N ASP A 119 -10.66 -5.65 4.61
CA ASP A 119 -9.93 -4.49 5.14
C ASP A 119 -10.80 -3.63 6.08
N LEU A 120 -10.16 -2.68 6.76
CA LEU A 120 -10.78 -1.66 7.58
C LEU A 120 -10.93 -0.37 6.77
N ILE A 121 -12.12 -0.13 6.23
CA ILE A 121 -12.33 0.95 5.27
C ILE A 121 -12.53 2.29 5.99
N PRO A 122 -11.64 3.29 5.83
CA PRO A 122 -11.74 4.54 6.56
C PRO A 122 -12.74 5.48 5.90
N VAL A 123 -13.60 6.07 6.72
CA VAL A 123 -14.49 7.18 6.33
C VAL A 123 -14.36 8.32 7.32
N ARG A 124 -14.42 9.56 6.81
CA ARG A 124 -14.08 10.76 7.59
C ARG A 124 -15.07 11.12 8.70
N ASN A 125 -16.34 10.77 8.56
CA ASN A 125 -17.41 11.14 9.48
C ASN A 125 -18.69 10.31 9.25
N LYS A 126 -19.73 10.56 10.05
CA LYS A 126 -21.02 9.86 9.97
C LYS A 126 -21.75 10.03 8.64
N ASP A 127 -21.65 11.19 7.99
CA ASP A 127 -22.31 11.40 6.69
C ASP A 127 -21.63 10.56 5.60
N ALA A 128 -20.30 10.56 5.58
CA ALA A 128 -19.52 9.70 4.68
C ALA A 128 -19.78 8.22 4.98
N LEU A 129 -19.92 7.84 6.25
CA LEU A 129 -20.30 6.48 6.64
C LEU A 129 -21.65 6.09 6.05
N ASN A 130 -22.69 6.92 6.19
CA ASN A 130 -24.02 6.61 5.65
C ASN A 130 -23.96 6.37 4.14
N VAL A 131 -23.26 7.24 3.41
CA VAL A 131 -23.07 7.10 1.95
C VAL A 131 -22.29 5.83 1.61
N PHE A 132 -21.23 5.53 2.36
CA PHE A 132 -20.43 4.32 2.16
C PHE A 132 -21.27 3.05 2.35
N MET A 133 -22.02 2.99 3.46
CA MET A 133 -22.83 1.82 3.84
C MET A 133 -23.93 1.52 2.82
N LEU A 134 -24.53 2.54 2.19
CA LEU A 134 -25.51 2.35 1.11
C LEU A 134 -24.95 1.57 -0.08
N LYS A 135 -23.66 1.78 -0.41
CA LYS A 135 -23.04 1.18 -1.59
C LYS A 135 -22.31 -0.12 -1.28
N TYR A 136 -21.57 -0.15 -0.18
CA TYR A 136 -20.64 -1.24 0.13
C TYR A 136 -21.05 -2.05 1.36
N GLY A 137 -22.05 -1.61 2.12
CA GLY A 137 -22.45 -2.22 3.38
C GLY A 137 -21.33 -2.14 4.43
N GLY A 138 -21.44 -3.01 5.43
CA GLY A 138 -20.54 -3.11 6.57
C GLY A 138 -21.26 -3.80 7.72
N THR A 139 -20.56 -4.63 8.48
CA THR A 139 -21.13 -5.34 9.63
C THR A 139 -20.85 -4.61 10.94
N LYS A 140 -19.74 -3.86 10.99
CA LYS A 140 -19.37 -3.07 12.18
C LYS A 140 -18.63 -1.80 11.78
N VAL A 141 -18.77 -0.77 12.61
CA VAL A 141 -17.98 0.45 12.52
C VAL A 141 -17.14 0.55 13.79
N LEU A 142 -15.84 0.76 13.61
CA LEU A 142 -14.86 0.85 14.69
C LEU A 142 -14.20 2.23 14.69
N THR A 143 -13.96 2.77 15.87
CA THR A 143 -13.08 3.91 16.09
C THR A 143 -11.63 3.45 16.23
N PHE A 144 -10.66 4.37 16.11
CA PHE A 144 -9.25 4.02 16.29
C PHE A 144 -8.96 3.36 17.66
N PRO A 145 -9.49 3.84 18.80
CA PRO A 145 -9.31 3.16 20.09
C PRO A 145 -9.85 1.72 20.10
N GLU A 146 -10.97 1.44 19.42
CA GLU A 146 -11.52 0.09 19.34
C GLU A 146 -10.68 -0.82 18.44
N VAL A 147 -10.13 -0.30 17.34
CA VAL A 147 -9.15 -1.04 16.52
C VAL A 147 -7.92 -1.36 17.36
N ARG A 148 -7.39 -0.39 18.12
CA ARG A 148 -6.26 -0.60 19.04
C ARG A 148 -6.56 -1.64 20.12
N GLN A 149 -7.75 -1.59 20.72
CA GLN A 149 -8.17 -2.55 21.75
C GLN A 149 -8.24 -3.98 21.20
N ARG A 150 -8.69 -4.16 19.95
CA ARG A 150 -8.73 -5.48 19.29
C ARG A 150 -7.35 -5.94 18.83
N GLY A 151 -6.46 -5.02 18.49
CA GLY A 151 -5.07 -5.27 18.15
C GLY A 151 -4.89 -6.26 16.99
N MET A 152 -3.82 -7.04 17.06
CA MET A 152 -3.46 -8.02 16.03
C MET A 152 -4.49 -9.12 15.79
N GLY A 153 -5.38 -9.40 16.76
CA GLY A 153 -6.45 -10.38 16.57
C GLY A 153 -7.40 -9.99 15.44
N LEU A 154 -7.73 -8.69 15.34
CA LEU A 154 -8.55 -8.15 14.26
C LEU A 154 -7.84 -8.24 12.90
N ILE A 155 -6.56 -7.88 12.85
CA ILE A 155 -5.78 -7.90 11.61
C ILE A 155 -5.65 -9.34 11.08
N LYS A 156 -5.32 -10.29 11.95
CA LYS A 156 -5.26 -11.71 11.58
C LYS A 156 -6.60 -12.24 11.08
N TYR A 157 -7.71 -11.82 11.68
CA TYR A 157 -9.05 -12.21 11.22
C TYR A 157 -9.32 -11.72 9.80
N LEU A 158 -8.93 -10.49 9.46
CA LEU A 158 -9.08 -9.93 8.12
C LEU A 158 -8.14 -10.56 7.06
N ASP A 159 -7.14 -11.33 7.48
CA ASP A 159 -6.25 -12.08 6.60
C ASP A 159 -6.66 -13.55 6.46
N MET A 160 -7.71 -13.99 7.17
CA MET A 160 -8.24 -15.34 6.99
C MET A 160 -8.91 -15.47 5.61
N PRO A 161 -8.70 -16.59 4.92
CA PRO A 161 -9.26 -16.85 3.58
C PRO A 161 -10.78 -17.05 3.60
#